data_AF-A0A968IAV3-F1
#
_entry.id   AF-A0A968IAV3-F1
#
_cell.length_a   1.000
_cell.length_b   1.000
_cell.length_c   1.000
_cell.angle_alpha   90.00
_cell.angle_beta   90.00
_cell.angle_gamma   90.00
#
_symmetry.space_group_name_H-M   'P 1'
#
loop_
_entity.id
_entity.type
_entity.pdbx_description
1 polymer ?
#
loop_
_entity_poly.entity_id
_entity_poly.type
_entity_poly.pdbx_seq_one_letter_code
_entity_poly.pdbx_strand_id
1 'polypeptide(L)'
;MIGIDRIGIYDNFFELGGHSLLAVQTISRLRETFQIELPLRTLLSDAPTVAQLATVIEEKQPKLEQMTEIEQLLAQIERLSPDEVKQQLIQETNSSD
;
A
#
# COMPACT_ATOMS: atom_id res chain seq x y z
N MET A 1 2.78 19.21 -15.01
CA MET A 1 1.30 19.10 -15.12
C MET A 1 0.99 19.05 -16.60
N ILE A 2 0.16 18.10 -17.04
CA ILE A 2 -0.15 17.92 -18.46
C ILE A 2 -1.20 18.97 -18.84
N GLY A 3 -0.87 19.88 -19.76
CA GLY A 3 -1.65 21.09 -20.05
C GLY A 3 -2.89 20.84 -20.91
N ILE A 4 -3.78 19.92 -20.49
CA ILE A 4 -4.99 19.53 -21.24
C ILE A 4 -6.22 19.74 -20.36
N ASP A 5 -7.25 20.37 -20.90
CA ASP A 5 -8.44 20.82 -20.14
C ASP A 5 -9.32 19.67 -19.61
N ARG A 6 -9.25 18.47 -20.22
CA ARG A 6 -9.95 17.26 -19.75
C ARG A 6 -9.08 16.03 -19.98
N ILE A 7 -8.93 15.22 -18.94
CA ILE A 7 -8.22 13.94 -18.97
C ILE A 7 -9.25 12.86 -18.63
N GLY A 8 -9.44 11.91 -19.54
CA GLY A 8 -10.23 10.70 -19.34
C GLY A 8 -9.46 9.66 -18.50
N ILE A 9 -10.17 8.81 -17.78
CA ILE A 9 -9.53 7.80 -16.92
C ILE A 9 -8.79 6.71 -17.71
N TYR A 10 -9.11 6.56 -19.00
CA TYR A 10 -8.49 5.61 -19.92
C TYR A 10 -7.46 6.25 -20.84
N ASP A 11 -7.24 7.56 -20.72
CA ASP A 11 -6.26 8.25 -21.55
C ASP A 11 -4.85 7.81 -21.12
N ASN A 12 -4.04 7.44 -22.11
CA ASN A 12 -2.69 7.00 -21.88
C ASN A 12 -1.80 8.20 -21.51
N PHE A 13 -1.08 8.08 -20.39
CA PHE A 13 -0.18 9.11 -19.88
C PHE A 13 0.79 9.65 -20.94
N PHE A 14 1.32 8.80 -21.83
CA PHE A 14 2.26 9.19 -22.87
C PHE A 14 1.60 9.81 -24.09
N GLU A 15 0.39 9.37 -24.44
CA GLU A 15 -0.40 9.99 -25.51
C GLU A 15 -0.80 11.42 -25.16
N LEU A 16 -0.95 11.71 -23.86
CA LEU A 16 -1.17 13.05 -23.33
C LEU A 16 0.12 13.89 -23.26
N GLY A 17 1.27 13.38 -23.69
CA GLY A 17 2.56 14.10 -23.65
C GLY A 17 3.35 13.92 -22.34
N GLY A 18 2.97 12.95 -21.51
CA GLY A 18 3.77 12.53 -20.35
C GLY A 18 5.14 11.99 -20.77
N HIS A 19 6.15 12.23 -19.93
CA HIS A 19 7.52 11.77 -20.16
C HIS A 19 8.18 11.32 -18.84
N SER A 20 9.37 10.73 -18.91
CA SER A 20 10.00 10.02 -17.78
C SER A 20 10.11 10.86 -16.49
N LEU A 21 10.48 12.13 -16.58
CA LEU A 21 10.53 13.01 -15.41
C LEU A 21 9.15 13.22 -14.78
N LEU A 22 8.10 13.43 -15.59
CA LEU A 22 6.74 13.51 -15.08
C LEU A 22 6.29 12.18 -14.48
N ALA A 23 6.67 11.05 -15.08
CA ALA A 23 6.37 9.73 -14.51
C ALA A 23 6.99 9.53 -13.14
N VAL A 24 8.27 9.90 -12.95
CA VAL A 24 8.95 9.86 -11.64
C VAL A 24 8.25 10.74 -10.61
N GLN A 25 7.84 11.96 -11.01
CA GLN A 25 7.08 12.86 -10.14
C GLN A 25 5.71 12.30 -9.77
N THR A 26 5.00 11.70 -10.73
CA THR A 26 3.70 11.06 -10.50
C THR A 26 3.82 9.91 -9.51
N ILE A 27 4.78 8.99 -9.73
CA ILE A 27 5.01 7.87 -8.81
C ILE A 27 5.36 8.36 -7.40
N SER A 28 6.21 9.39 -7.28
CA SER A 28 6.57 9.97 -5.98
C SER A 28 5.34 10.53 -5.25
N ARG A 29 4.44 11.21 -5.97
CA ARG A 29 3.18 11.73 -5.41
C ARG A 29 2.21 10.62 -5.02
N LEU A 30 2.12 9.55 -5.82
CA LEU A 30 1.28 8.40 -5.51
C LEU A 30 1.74 7.74 -4.19
N ARG A 31 3.05 7.57 -4.01
CA ARG A 31 3.61 7.06 -2.75
C ARG A 31 3.24 7.93 -1.56
N GLU A 32 3.42 9.25 -1.67
CA GLU A 32 3.09 10.17 -0.57
C GLU A 32 1.59 10.20 -0.24
N THR A 33 0.74 10.09 -1.26
CA THR A 33 -0.72 10.20 -1.10
C THR A 33 -1.33 8.90 -0.57
N PHE A 34 -0.92 7.76 -1.12
CA PHE A 34 -1.53 6.46 -0.84
C PHE A 34 -0.72 5.60 0.13
N GLN A 35 0.48 6.05 0.51
CA GLN A 35 1.40 5.32 1.40
C GLN A 35 1.73 3.90 0.87
N ILE A 36 1.83 3.77 -0.46
CA ILE A 36 2.22 2.53 -1.13
C ILE A 36 3.47 2.73 -1.99
N GLU A 37 4.30 1.70 -2.09
CA GLU A 37 5.43 1.68 -3.01
C GLU A 37 5.01 1.10 -4.37
N LEU A 38 5.20 1.87 -5.43
CA LEU A 38 4.94 1.45 -6.81
C LEU A 38 6.22 1.52 -7.65
N PRO A 39 6.61 0.44 -8.34
CA PRO A 39 7.71 0.49 -9.29
C PRO A 39 7.45 1.52 -10.40
N LEU A 40 8.49 2.23 -10.85
CA LEU A 40 8.34 3.18 -11.97
C LEU A 40 7.80 2.51 -13.24
N ARG A 41 8.14 1.24 -13.47
CA ARG A 41 7.64 0.41 -14.58
C ARG A 41 6.11 0.36 -14.63
N THR A 42 5.43 0.45 -13.49
CA THR A 42 3.97 0.44 -13.40
C THR A 42 3.38 1.53 -14.27
N LEU A 43 3.87 2.77 -14.20
CA LEU A 43 3.37 3.85 -15.07
C LEU A 43 3.98 3.79 -16.48
N LEU A 44 5.22 3.34 -16.63
CA LEU A 44 5.90 3.33 -17.93
C LEU A 44 5.38 2.25 -18.90
N SER A 45 4.79 1.18 -18.40
CA SER A 45 4.41 0.03 -19.25
C SER A 45 3.16 -0.69 -18.77
N ASP A 46 3.06 -1.02 -17.48
CA ASP A 46 2.07 -1.99 -17.02
C ASP A 46 0.66 -1.38 -16.89
N ALA A 47 0.58 -0.13 -16.43
CA ALA A 47 -0.63 0.60 -16.08
C ALA A 47 -0.51 2.10 -16.45
N PRO A 48 -0.42 2.46 -17.74
CA PRO A 48 -0.21 3.84 -18.19
C PRO A 48 -1.45 4.74 -18.11
N THR A 49 -2.58 4.27 -17.59
CA THR A 49 -3.83 5.04 -17.47
C THR A 49 -4.27 5.19 -16.01
N VAL A 50 -5.12 6.19 -15.73
CA VAL A 50 -5.66 6.40 -14.38
C VAL A 50 -6.46 5.18 -13.89
N ALA A 51 -7.29 4.61 -14.76
CA ALA A 51 -8.10 3.44 -14.43
C ALA A 51 -7.24 2.24 -14.03
N GLN A 52 -6.16 1.97 -14.76
CA GLN A 52 -5.26 0.86 -14.41
C GLN A 52 -4.46 1.14 -13.13
N LEU A 53 -3.98 2.37 -12.95
CA LEU A 53 -3.30 2.75 -11.70
C LEU A 53 -4.21 2.61 -10.48
N ALA A 54 -5.49 2.98 -10.60
CA ALA A 54 -6.46 2.82 -9.53
C ALA A 54 -6.57 1.36 -9.08
N THR A 55 -6.70 0.41 -10.02
CA THR A 55 -6.72 -1.03 -9.70
C THR A 55 -5.45 -1.47 -8.98
N VAL A 56 -4.27 -1.05 -9.44
CA VAL A 56 -3.00 -1.41 -8.79
C VAL A 56 -2.91 -0.82 -7.37
N ILE A 57 -3.41 0.39 -7.16
CA ILE A 57 -3.45 1.03 -5.84
C ILE A 57 -4.38 0.26 -4.91
N GLU A 58 -5.59 -0.07 -5.36
CA GLU A 58 -6.58 -0.82 -4.57
C GLU A 58 -6.07 -2.20 -4.13
N GLU A 59 -5.31 -2.89 -4.99
CA GLU A 59 -4.69 -4.18 -4.65
C GLU A 59 -3.57 -4.06 -3.61
N LYS A 60 -2.90 -2.92 -3.54
CA LYS A 60 -1.78 -2.67 -2.62
C LYS A 60 -2.22 -2.05 -1.30
N GLN A 61 -3.38 -1.42 -1.25
CA GLN A 61 -3.91 -0.87 -0.01
C GLN A 61 -4.38 -1.99 0.93
N PRO A 62 -4.15 -1.84 2.24
CA PRO A 62 -4.74 -2.75 3.21
C PRO A 62 -6.25 -2.69 3.10
N LYS A 63 -6.88 -3.86 2.97
CA LYS A 63 -8.34 -3.94 2.96
C LYS A 63 -8.87 -3.53 4.33
N LEU A 64 -10.01 -2.85 4.37
CA LEU A 64 -10.66 -2.41 5.60
C LEU A 64 -10.90 -3.57 6.60
N GLU A 65 -11.16 -4.77 6.05
CA GLU A 65 -11.30 -6.03 6.80
C GLU A 65 -10.00 -6.42 7.51
N GLN A 66 -8.84 -6.27 6.87
CA GLN A 66 -7.52 -6.56 7.45
C GLN A 66 -7.13 -5.53 8.53
N MET A 67 -7.51 -4.26 8.35
CA MET A 67 -7.27 -3.23 9.38
C MET A 67 -8.06 -3.54 10.66
N THR A 68 -9.29 -4.02 10.53
CA THR A 68 -10.13 -4.43 11.66
C THR A 68 -9.52 -5.61 12.43
N GLU A 69 -8.93 -6.58 11.71
CA GLU A 69 -8.25 -7.72 12.33
C GLU A 69 -6.96 -7.31 13.07
N ILE A 70 -6.18 -6.40 12.50
CA ILE A 70 -4.97 -5.84 13.16
C ILE A 70 -5.37 -5.07 14.43
N GLU A 71 -6.41 -4.24 14.38
CA GLU A 71 -6.93 -3.53 15.56
C GLU A 71 -7.37 -4.49 16.66
N GLN A 72 -8.05 -5.60 16.30
CA GLN A 72 -8.44 -6.64 17.24
C GLN A 72 -7.24 -7.37 17.84
N LEU A 73 -6.19 -7.61 17.06
CA LEU A 73 -4.96 -8.24 17.54
C LEU A 73 -4.17 -7.33 18.49
N LEU A 74 -4.06 -6.04 18.15
CA LEU A 74 -3.44 -5.02 19.01
C LEU A 74 -4.19 -4.91 20.35
N ALA A 75 -5.53 -4.86 20.32
CA ALA A 75 -6.35 -4.82 21.52
C ALA A 75 -6.21 -6.10 22.38
N GLN A 76 -5.93 -7.26 21.78
CA GLN A 76 -5.64 -8.49 22.53
C GLN A 76 -4.26 -8.42 23.21
N ILE A 77 -3.23 -7.91 22.52
CA ILE A 77 -1.89 -7.74 23.09
C ILE A 77 -1.90 -6.74 24.26
N GLU A 78 -2.63 -5.64 24.15
CA GLU A 78 -2.75 -4.65 25.24
C GLU A 78 -3.50 -5.18 26.46
N ARG A 79 -4.38 -6.17 26.28
CA ARG A 79 -5.12 -6.84 27.37
C ARG A 79 -4.30 -7.93 28.04
N LEU A 80 -3.28 -8.47 27.38
CA LEU A 80 -2.33 -9.38 28.01
C LEU A 80 -1.50 -8.58 29.02
N SER A 81 -1.64 -8.92 30.29
CA SER A 81 -0.80 -8.34 31.33
C SER A 81 0.66 -8.80 31.13
N PRO A 82 1.66 -7.96 31.47
CA PRO A 82 3.08 -8.35 31.41
C PRO A 82 3.39 -9.65 32.18
N ASP A 83 2.55 -9.98 33.16
CA ASP A 83 2.67 -11.19 33.98
C ASP A 83 2.19 -12.46 33.24
N GLU A 84 1.17 -12.38 32.39
CA GLU A 84 0.71 -13.50 31.54
C GLU A 84 1.74 -13.84 30.45
N VAL A 85 2.35 -12.81 29.85
CA VAL A 85 3.44 -12.99 28.86
C VAL A 85 4.64 -13.69 29.49
N LYS A 86 5.02 -13.30 30.71
CA LYS A 86 6.10 -13.96 31.46
C LYS A 86 5.77 -15.42 31.80
N GLN A 87 4.53 -15.74 32.14
CA GLN A 87 4.16 -17.12 32.48
C GLN A 87 4.16 -18.05 31.25
N GLN A 88 3.81 -17.57 30.05
CA GLN A 88 3.89 -18.37 28.83
C GLN A 88 5.33 -18.65 28.38
N LEU A 89 6.25 -17.69 28.51
CA LEU A 89 7.68 -17.88 28.23
C LEU A 89 8.33 -18.93 29.14
N ILE A 90 7.85 -19.08 30.38
CA ILE A 90 8.34 -20.08 31.35
C ILE A 90 7.80 -21.49 31.03
N GLN A 91 6.66 -21.61 30.35
CA GLN A 91 6.09 -22.91 29.99
C GLN A 91 6.74 -23.54 28.75
N GLU A 92 7.20 -22.75 27.78
CA GLU A 92 7.90 -23.26 26.60
C GLU A 92 9.31 -23.78 26.90
N THR A 93 9.98 -23.24 27.94
CA THR A 93 11.32 -23.72 28.35
C THR A 93 11.28 -25.06 29.10
N ASN A 94 10.11 -25.49 29.59
CA ASN A 94 9.94 -26.73 30.36
C ASN A 94 9.32 -27.89 29.54
N SER A 95 9.09 -27.72 28.23
CA SER A 95 8.57 -28.77 27.34
C SER A 95 9.59 -29.27 26.30
N SER A 96 10.89 -28.99 26.50
CA SER A 96 11.98 -29.49 25.65
C SER A 96 12.93 -30.49 26.35
N ASP A 97 12.53 -31.06 27.49
CA ASP A 97 13.19 -32.24 28.10
C ASP A 97 12.37 -33.52 27.89
#